data_AF-A0A925NUN9-F1
#
_entry.id   AF-A0A925NUN9-F1
#
_cell.length_a   1.000
_cell.length_b   1.000
_cell.length_c   1.000
_cell.angle_alpha   90.00
_cell.angle_beta   90.00
_cell.angle_gamma   90.00
#
_symmetry.space_group_name_H-M   'P 1'
#
loop_
_entity.id
_entity.type
_entity.pdbx_description
1 polymer ?
#
loop_
_entity_poly.entity_id
_entity_poly.type
_entity_poly.pdbx_seq_one_letter_code
_entity_poly.pdbx_strand_id
1 'polypeptide(L)'
;MKLKYIMFLSLAALMAGCGLFGKGGSSDVSHSTGWAFDDADNGGFQSDNNYEQETGPGLVFIQGGTFSMGRVEQDVMYNWNNVPKRVTIASFYMDESEVSNIDYREYLYWLRRVYPQNPEKHREALPDTLVWREKLAYNEPYVSNYLRHPAYGNYPVVGVSWKQADAYSKWRTDRVNEGILIKKGIITPDNAQTGENVFTTESFLAGLYQGTEGKNPLKDAAGTGRRVRWEDGLLLPNYRLPTEAEWEYAALGLVGNTEDELLTDRKLYPWN
;
A
#
# COMPACT_ATOMS: atom_id res chain seq x y z
N MET A 1 41.53 -39.17 -51.69
CA MET A 1 42.04 -39.03 -50.30
C MET A 1 41.69 -37.69 -49.60
N LYS A 2 41.10 -36.68 -50.27
CA LYS A 2 40.84 -35.36 -49.66
C LYS A 2 39.47 -35.17 -48.97
N LEU A 3 38.50 -36.09 -49.17
CA LEU A 3 37.15 -35.95 -48.60
C LEU A 3 37.01 -36.52 -47.17
N LYS A 4 37.87 -37.47 -46.77
CA LYS A 4 37.85 -38.08 -45.43
C LYS A 4 38.36 -37.15 -44.31
N TYR A 5 39.23 -36.19 -44.65
CA TYR A 5 39.76 -35.23 -43.68
C TYR A 5 38.77 -34.10 -43.34
N ILE A 6 37.87 -33.75 -44.28
CA ILE A 6 36.83 -32.73 -44.07
C ILE A 6 35.75 -33.25 -43.10
N MET A 7 35.42 -34.54 -43.17
CA MET A 7 34.45 -35.17 -42.27
C MET A 7 34.98 -35.35 -40.84
N PHE A 8 36.30 -35.50 -40.66
CA PHE A 8 36.93 -35.54 -39.34
C PHE A 8 37.06 -34.15 -38.72
N LEU A 9 37.22 -33.09 -39.53
CA LEU A 9 37.24 -31.70 -39.04
C LEU A 9 35.86 -31.22 -38.59
N SER A 10 34.78 -31.66 -39.26
CA SER A 10 33.40 -31.32 -38.85
C SER A 10 32.96 -32.04 -37.57
N LEU A 11 33.51 -33.21 -37.28
CA LEU A 11 33.20 -33.96 -36.06
C LEU A 11 33.96 -33.42 -34.83
N ALA A 12 35.16 -32.86 -35.04
CA ALA A 12 35.92 -32.17 -33.99
C ALA A 12 35.29 -30.82 -33.59
N ALA A 13 34.61 -30.14 -34.53
CA ALA A 13 33.88 -28.90 -34.25
C ALA A 13 32.61 -29.09 -33.41
N LEU A 14 32.06 -30.32 -33.35
CA LEU A 14 30.89 -30.65 -32.51
C LEU A 14 31.26 -31.01 -31.06
N MET A 15 32.53 -31.33 -30.78
CA MET A 15 33.02 -31.71 -29.45
C MET A 15 33.69 -30.56 -28.70
N ALA A 16 33.83 -29.38 -29.33
CA ALA A 16 34.24 -28.13 -28.69
C ALA A 16 33.03 -27.30 -28.19
N GLY A 17 31.89 -27.94 -27.97
CA GLY A 17 30.71 -27.38 -27.32
C GLY A 17 30.64 -27.75 -25.84
N CYS A 18 31.72 -27.53 -25.08
CA CYS A 18 31.68 -27.62 -23.63
C CYS A 18 30.89 -26.44 -23.06
N GLY A 19 29.78 -26.71 -22.37
CA GLY A 19 29.29 -25.82 -21.30
C GLY A 19 27.86 -25.27 -21.38
N LEU A 20 27.01 -25.67 -22.32
CA LEU A 20 25.67 -25.07 -22.50
C LEU A 20 24.51 -25.78 -21.75
N PHE A 21 24.82 -26.64 -20.76
CA PHE A 21 23.83 -27.27 -19.87
C PHE A 21 24.21 -27.14 -18.39
N GLY A 22 24.72 -25.97 -17.99
CA GLY A 22 24.70 -25.56 -16.59
C GLY A 22 23.29 -25.12 -16.22
N LYS A 23 22.68 -25.79 -15.23
CA LYS A 23 21.50 -25.27 -14.50
C LYS A 23 21.85 -23.88 -13.97
N GLY A 24 21.49 -22.85 -14.73
CA GLY A 24 21.58 -21.46 -14.31
C GLY A 24 20.45 -21.16 -13.33
N GLY A 25 20.61 -21.58 -12.07
CA GLY A 25 20.06 -20.80 -10.98
C GLY A 25 21.07 -19.70 -10.71
N SER A 26 20.77 -18.45 -11.06
CA SER A 26 21.55 -17.33 -10.54
C SER A 26 21.25 -17.26 -9.04
N SER A 27 21.99 -18.03 -8.24
CA SER A 27 22.01 -17.82 -6.81
C SER A 27 22.62 -16.45 -6.62
N ASP A 28 21.79 -15.47 -6.32
CA ASP A 28 22.28 -14.14 -6.10
C ASP A 28 23.28 -14.15 -4.95
N VAL A 29 24.43 -13.53 -5.17
CA VAL A 29 25.52 -13.55 -4.22
C VAL A 29 25.51 -12.25 -3.45
N SER A 30 25.66 -12.33 -2.14
CA SER A 30 25.84 -11.17 -1.28
C SER A 30 27.04 -10.36 -1.71
N HIS A 31 26.83 -9.07 -1.98
CA HIS A 31 27.92 -8.16 -2.32
C HIS A 31 28.91 -7.95 -1.15
N SER A 32 28.41 -8.01 0.09
CA SER A 32 29.23 -7.75 1.29
C SER A 32 29.98 -8.98 1.77
N THR A 33 29.34 -10.16 1.75
CA THR A 33 29.93 -11.39 2.31
C THR A 33 30.41 -12.38 1.25
N GLY A 34 29.96 -12.26 0.00
CA GLY A 34 30.28 -13.20 -1.08
C GLY A 34 29.57 -14.56 -0.97
N TRP A 35 28.63 -14.70 -0.02
CA TRP A 35 27.85 -15.93 0.17
C TRP A 35 26.61 -15.91 -0.73
N ALA A 36 26.25 -17.04 -1.30
CA ALA A 36 25.04 -17.18 -2.11
C ALA A 36 23.78 -17.18 -1.22
N PHE A 37 22.76 -16.49 -1.69
CA PHE A 37 21.43 -16.49 -1.09
C PHE A 37 20.68 -17.78 -1.41
N ASP A 38 19.80 -18.19 -0.50
CA ASP A 38 18.92 -19.38 -0.59
C ASP A 38 19.66 -20.74 -0.66
N ASP A 39 20.95 -20.77 -0.31
CA ASP A 39 21.69 -22.02 -0.19
C ASP A 39 21.43 -22.69 1.17
N ALA A 40 20.89 -23.92 1.15
CA ALA A 40 20.61 -24.69 2.37
C ALA A 40 21.87 -24.96 3.20
N ASP A 41 23.03 -25.12 2.55
CA ASP A 41 24.32 -25.37 3.20
C ASP A 41 24.89 -24.11 3.88
N ASN A 42 24.49 -22.92 3.41
CA ASN A 42 24.99 -21.62 3.86
C ASN A 42 24.03 -20.92 4.85
N GLY A 43 23.16 -21.70 5.50
CA GLY A 43 22.20 -21.19 6.48
C GLY A 43 20.88 -20.71 5.89
N GLY A 44 20.68 -20.84 4.57
CA GLY A 44 19.40 -20.63 3.90
C GLY A 44 18.86 -19.21 4.00
N PHE A 45 19.72 -18.19 4.05
CA PHE A 45 19.27 -16.80 4.05
C PHE A 45 18.65 -16.45 2.70
N GLN A 46 17.35 -16.17 2.73
CA GLN A 46 16.57 -15.82 1.56
C GLN A 46 16.43 -14.30 1.45
N SER A 47 16.74 -13.76 0.28
CA SER A 47 16.51 -12.37 -0.09
C SER A 47 15.82 -12.36 -1.44
N ASP A 48 14.74 -11.58 -1.57
CA ASP A 48 14.16 -11.30 -2.87
C ASP A 48 14.87 -10.08 -3.46
N ASN A 49 15.82 -10.32 -4.36
CA ASN A 49 16.58 -9.23 -4.96
C ASN A 49 15.84 -8.52 -6.09
N ASN A 50 14.74 -9.09 -6.58
CA ASN A 50 13.89 -8.49 -7.61
C ASN A 50 12.60 -7.94 -7.01
N TYR A 51 12.69 -7.35 -5.82
CA TYR A 51 11.55 -6.73 -5.16
C TYR A 51 11.09 -5.47 -5.91
N GLU A 52 9.91 -5.55 -6.51
CA GLU A 52 9.17 -4.39 -7.00
C GLU A 52 7.94 -4.16 -6.11
N GLN A 53 7.80 -2.93 -5.60
CA GLN A 53 6.67 -2.58 -4.75
C GLN A 53 5.39 -2.48 -5.59
N GLU A 54 4.47 -3.42 -5.41
CA GLU A 54 3.11 -3.31 -5.95
C GLU A 54 2.40 -2.09 -5.32
N THR A 55 1.74 -1.28 -6.13
CA THR A 55 0.94 -0.16 -5.62
C THR A 55 -0.36 -0.67 -5.02
N GLY A 56 -0.72 -0.17 -3.83
CA GLY A 56 -2.03 -0.42 -3.23
C GLY A 56 -3.18 0.11 -4.11
N PRO A 57 -4.41 -0.41 -3.93
CA PRO A 57 -5.55 -0.01 -4.74
C PRO A 57 -5.91 1.47 -4.50
N GLY A 58 -6.10 2.23 -5.58
CA GLY A 58 -6.51 3.64 -5.54
C GLY A 58 -5.41 4.63 -5.11
N LEU A 59 -4.16 4.18 -5.00
CA LEU A 59 -3.03 5.02 -4.65
C LEU A 59 -2.31 5.57 -5.88
N VAL A 60 -1.87 6.82 -5.78
CA VAL A 60 -1.02 7.51 -6.75
C VAL A 60 0.33 7.81 -6.10
N PHE A 61 1.41 7.61 -6.86
CA PHE A 61 2.75 7.96 -6.43
C PHE A 61 2.98 9.47 -6.51
N ILE A 62 3.36 10.07 -5.39
CA ILE A 62 3.75 11.47 -5.27
C ILE A 62 5.27 11.52 -5.10
N GLN A 63 5.95 12.13 -6.06
CA GLN A 63 7.39 12.31 -6.00
C GLN A 63 7.75 13.28 -4.88
N GLY A 64 8.77 12.93 -4.09
CA GLY A 64 9.31 13.79 -3.04
C GLY A 64 10.00 15.02 -3.61
N GLY A 65 10.05 16.08 -2.81
CA GLY A 65 10.64 17.33 -3.19
C GLY A 65 10.64 18.34 -2.05
N THR A 66 11.14 19.53 -2.34
CA THR A 66 11.18 20.62 -1.36
C THR A 66 10.25 21.75 -1.79
N PHE A 67 9.37 22.17 -0.88
CA PHE A 67 8.44 23.27 -1.14
C PHE A 67 8.42 24.28 0.01
N SER A 68 8.00 25.50 -0.28
CA SER A 68 7.68 26.49 0.76
C SER A 68 6.26 26.22 1.22
N MET A 69 6.06 25.86 2.48
CA MET A 69 4.78 25.59 3.14
C MET A 69 4.22 26.88 3.74
N GLY A 70 2.93 27.15 3.54
CA GLY A 70 2.24 28.32 4.06
C GLY A 70 1.80 29.36 3.01
N ARG A 71 1.14 30.42 3.49
CA ARG A 71 0.63 31.53 2.67
C ARG A 71 1.76 32.43 2.20
N VAL A 72 1.85 32.65 0.90
CA VAL A 72 2.76 33.61 0.26
C VAL A 72 1.98 34.81 -0.30
N GLU A 73 0.64 34.73 -0.32
CA GLU A 73 -0.23 35.85 -0.70
C GLU A 73 -0.37 36.87 0.42
N GLN A 74 -0.44 38.14 0.02
CA GLN A 74 -0.56 39.28 0.92
C GLN A 74 -1.99 39.34 1.50
N ASP A 75 -2.13 39.04 2.79
CA ASP A 75 -3.40 39.21 3.50
C ASP A 75 -3.76 40.69 3.60
N VAL A 76 -4.89 41.08 3.02
CA VAL A 76 -5.44 42.45 3.11
C VAL A 76 -5.70 42.85 4.56
N MET A 77 -5.91 41.88 5.45
CA MET A 77 -6.17 42.08 6.88
C MET A 77 -4.90 42.01 7.75
N TYR A 78 -3.70 41.92 7.17
CA TYR A 78 -2.40 41.95 7.88
C TYR A 78 -2.27 40.97 9.08
N ASN A 79 -2.97 39.83 9.08
CA ASN A 79 -2.84 38.87 10.17
C ASN A 79 -1.54 38.07 10.05
N TRP A 80 -0.66 38.15 11.05
CA TRP A 80 0.68 37.56 11.05
C TRP A 80 0.70 36.10 11.56
N ASN A 81 -0.22 35.27 11.06
CA ASN A 81 -0.41 33.89 11.55
C ASN A 81 0.20 32.81 10.67
N ASN A 82 0.81 33.16 9.52
CA ASN A 82 1.32 32.18 8.56
C ASN A 82 2.68 32.62 7.99
N VAL A 83 3.77 32.21 8.65
CA VAL A 83 5.14 32.45 8.17
C VAL A 83 5.54 31.31 7.23
N PRO A 84 5.93 31.60 5.97
CA PRO A 84 6.31 30.55 5.04
C PRO A 84 7.57 29.83 5.51
N LYS A 85 7.56 28.50 5.49
CA LYS A 85 8.69 27.65 5.89
C LYS A 85 9.02 26.66 4.80
N ARG A 86 10.30 26.47 4.50
CA ARG A 86 10.74 25.44 3.55
C ARG A 86 10.68 24.07 4.22
N VAL A 87 9.97 23.13 3.61
CA VAL A 87 9.81 21.75 4.07
C VAL A 87 10.17 20.81 2.94
N THR A 88 10.92 19.75 3.27
CA THR A 88 11.28 18.67 2.35
C THR A 88 10.45 17.45 2.69
N ILE A 89 9.78 16.88 1.67
CA ILE A 89 8.92 15.71 1.80
C ILE A 89 9.53 14.57 1.01
N ALA A 90 9.59 13.38 1.60
CA ALA A 90 10.00 12.16 0.91
C ALA A 90 8.91 11.71 -0.07
N SER A 91 9.25 10.93 -1.09
CA SER A 91 8.25 10.35 -1.99
C SER A 91 7.31 9.43 -1.23
N PHE A 92 6.01 9.49 -1.53
CA PHE A 92 5.00 8.70 -0.84
C PHE A 92 3.81 8.41 -1.76
N TYR A 93 2.90 7.55 -1.30
CA TYR A 93 1.67 7.25 -2.01
C TYR A 93 0.48 7.92 -1.31
N MET A 94 -0.43 8.51 -2.08
CA MET A 94 -1.67 9.13 -1.58
C MET A 94 -2.87 8.59 -2.35
N ASP A 95 -4.03 8.52 -1.71
CA ASP A 95 -5.28 8.20 -2.41
C ASP A 95 -5.60 9.26 -3.49
N GLU A 96 -6.06 8.81 -4.65
CA GLU A 96 -6.42 9.69 -5.77
C GLU A 96 -7.63 10.59 -5.44
N SER A 97 -8.59 10.06 -4.68
CA SER A 97 -9.82 10.75 -4.28
C SER A 97 -10.05 10.64 -2.79
N GLU A 98 -10.96 11.46 -2.26
CA GLU A 98 -11.44 11.25 -0.90
C GLU A 98 -12.11 9.88 -0.73
N VAL A 99 -12.15 9.39 0.51
CA VAL A 99 -12.84 8.15 0.85
C VAL A 99 -14.33 8.32 0.60
N SER A 100 -14.89 7.45 -0.24
CA SER A 100 -16.30 7.50 -0.60
C SER A 100 -17.20 6.93 0.49
N ASN A 101 -18.49 7.28 0.46
CA ASN A 101 -19.49 6.70 1.34
C ASN A 101 -19.60 5.18 1.17
N ILE A 102 -19.42 4.64 -0.04
CA ILE A 102 -19.47 3.19 -0.28
C ILE A 102 -18.31 2.47 0.41
N ASP A 103 -17.09 3.00 0.32
CA ASP A 103 -15.91 2.40 0.95
C ASP A 103 -16.02 2.47 2.49
N TYR A 104 -16.51 3.59 3.02
CA TYR A 104 -16.74 3.72 4.46
C TYR A 104 -17.84 2.78 4.97
N ARG A 105 -18.87 2.52 4.15
CA ARG A 105 -19.91 1.54 4.49
C ARG A 105 -19.40 0.11 4.45
N GLU A 106 -18.44 -0.20 3.58
CA GLU A 106 -17.76 -1.51 3.59
C GLU A 106 -17.08 -1.73 4.94
N TYR A 107 -16.36 -0.72 5.44
CA TYR A 107 -15.77 -0.75 6.77
C TYR A 107 -16.81 -0.98 7.89
N LEU A 108 -17.92 -0.24 7.86
CA LEU A 108 -19.01 -0.41 8.84
C LEU A 108 -19.64 -1.81 8.77
N TYR A 109 -19.84 -2.33 7.55
CA TYR A 109 -20.33 -3.68 7.33
C TYR A 109 -19.37 -4.74 7.88
N TRP A 110 -18.06 -4.56 7.64
CA TRP A 110 -17.02 -5.42 8.18
C TRP A 110 -17.04 -5.44 9.71
N LEU A 111 -17.10 -4.27 10.35
CA LEU A 111 -17.18 -4.17 11.82
C LEU A 111 -18.39 -4.93 12.38
N ARG A 112 -19.56 -4.76 11.75
CA ARG A 112 -20.80 -5.43 12.16
C ARG A 112 -20.71 -6.95 12.00
N ARG A 113 -20.06 -7.43 10.94
CA ARG A 113 -19.89 -8.86 10.65
C ARG A 113 -18.91 -9.53 11.61
N VAL A 114 -17.77 -8.88 11.86
CA VAL A 114 -16.65 -9.46 12.61
C VAL A 114 -16.84 -9.37 14.12
N TYR A 115 -17.50 -8.30 14.60
CA TYR A 115 -17.74 -8.07 16.03
C TYR A 115 -19.23 -8.09 16.39
N PRO A 116 -19.96 -9.20 16.18
CA PRO A 116 -21.39 -9.27 16.48
C PRO A 116 -21.69 -9.12 17.98
N GLN A 117 -20.75 -9.52 18.83
CA GLN A 117 -20.86 -9.44 20.30
C GLN A 117 -20.65 -8.01 20.83
N ASN A 118 -19.92 -7.16 20.08
CA ASN A 118 -19.56 -5.80 20.48
C ASN A 118 -20.16 -4.77 19.51
N PRO A 119 -21.48 -4.54 19.56
CA PRO A 119 -22.14 -3.56 18.69
C PRO A 119 -21.69 -2.12 18.95
N GLU A 120 -21.09 -1.85 20.12
CA GLU A 120 -20.53 -0.54 20.46
C GLU A 120 -19.42 -0.11 19.50
N LYS A 121 -18.54 -1.04 19.09
CA LYS A 121 -17.45 -0.76 18.14
C LYS A 121 -17.98 -0.26 16.80
N HIS A 122 -19.07 -0.86 16.31
CA HIS A 122 -19.75 -0.39 15.11
C HIS A 122 -20.43 0.97 15.32
N ARG A 123 -21.06 1.20 16.47
CA ARG A 123 -21.69 2.51 16.79
C ARG A 123 -20.68 3.64 16.90
N GLU A 124 -19.51 3.39 17.48
CA GLU A 124 -18.42 4.36 17.61
C GLU A 124 -17.85 4.74 16.24
N ALA A 125 -17.85 3.81 15.28
CA ALA A 125 -17.41 4.08 13.91
C ALA A 125 -18.46 4.83 13.06
N LEU A 126 -19.70 5.02 13.52
CA LEU A 126 -20.70 5.74 12.74
C LEU A 126 -20.36 7.24 12.65
N PRO A 127 -20.38 7.84 11.43
CA PRO A 127 -20.21 9.27 11.26
C PRO A 127 -21.36 10.07 11.91
N ASP A 128 -21.07 11.29 12.34
CA ASP A 128 -22.08 12.21 12.86
C ASP A 128 -22.95 12.77 11.72
N THR A 129 -24.18 12.27 11.63
CA THR A 129 -25.18 12.75 10.66
C THR A 129 -25.74 14.13 10.96
N LEU A 130 -25.57 14.65 12.19
CA LEU A 130 -26.10 15.95 12.59
C LEU A 130 -25.33 17.13 11.99
N VAL A 131 -24.17 16.88 11.38
CA VAL A 131 -23.38 17.87 10.63
C VAL A 131 -24.21 18.59 9.55
N TRP A 132 -25.22 17.93 9.00
CA TRP A 132 -26.10 18.50 7.97
C TRP A 132 -27.19 19.41 8.54
N ARG A 133 -27.49 19.33 9.84
CA ARG A 133 -28.62 20.04 10.44
C ARG A 133 -28.22 21.47 10.81
N GLU A 134 -28.84 22.43 10.15
CA GLU A 134 -28.79 23.84 10.50
C GLU A 134 -30.18 24.38 10.82
N LYS A 135 -30.28 25.33 11.76
CA LYS A 135 -31.58 25.82 12.27
C LYS A 135 -32.49 26.45 11.21
N LEU A 136 -31.92 26.97 10.13
CA LEU A 136 -32.65 27.71 9.08
C LEU A 136 -32.54 27.05 7.69
N ALA A 137 -31.86 25.91 7.57
CA ALA A 137 -31.67 25.22 6.29
C ALA A 137 -32.49 23.92 6.22
N TYR A 138 -33.07 23.62 5.06
CA TYR A 138 -33.79 22.36 4.84
C TYR A 138 -32.84 21.27 4.33
N ASN A 139 -32.08 20.66 5.25
CA ASN A 139 -31.09 19.61 4.96
C ASN A 139 -31.47 18.23 5.52
N GLU A 140 -32.69 18.06 6.04
CA GLU A 140 -33.17 16.79 6.60
C GLU A 140 -33.05 15.57 5.65
N PRO A 141 -33.19 15.73 4.31
CA PRO A 141 -32.91 14.62 3.39
C PRO A 141 -31.46 14.12 3.47
N TYR A 142 -30.48 15.00 3.67
CA TYR A 142 -29.07 14.61 3.76
C TYR A 142 -28.76 13.86 5.06
N VAL A 143 -29.36 14.27 6.18
CA VAL A 143 -29.22 13.57 7.48
C VAL A 143 -29.59 12.09 7.34
N SER A 144 -30.65 11.79 6.61
CA SER A 144 -31.17 10.43 6.47
C SER A 144 -30.49 9.63 5.36
N ASN A 145 -30.20 10.29 4.23
CA ASN A 145 -29.83 9.61 2.99
C ASN A 145 -28.34 9.65 2.67
N TYR A 146 -27.58 10.66 3.11
CA TYR A 146 -26.22 10.89 2.61
C TYR A 146 -25.30 9.67 2.77
N LEU A 147 -25.24 9.08 3.97
CA LEU A 147 -24.42 7.89 4.21
C LEU A 147 -25.07 6.60 3.67
N ARG A 148 -26.40 6.53 3.55
CA ARG A 148 -27.12 5.24 3.41
C ARG A 148 -27.63 4.98 2.00
N HIS A 149 -28.05 6.02 1.29
CA HIS A 149 -28.72 5.89 0.01
C HIS A 149 -27.68 5.65 -1.11
N PRO A 150 -27.92 4.70 -2.03
CA PRO A 150 -26.97 4.39 -3.10
C PRO A 150 -26.58 5.58 -4.00
N ALA A 151 -27.50 6.54 -4.19
CA ALA A 151 -27.20 7.75 -4.98
C ALA A 151 -26.03 8.57 -4.44
N TYR A 152 -25.74 8.49 -3.14
CA TYR A 152 -24.63 9.18 -2.50
C TYR A 152 -23.39 8.29 -2.31
N GLY A 153 -23.38 7.07 -2.88
CA GLY A 153 -22.32 6.09 -2.68
C GLY A 153 -20.92 6.60 -3.02
N ASN A 154 -20.78 7.33 -4.13
CA ASN A 154 -19.49 7.85 -4.60
C ASN A 154 -19.16 9.26 -4.06
N TYR A 155 -19.97 9.80 -3.15
CA TYR A 155 -19.68 11.08 -2.52
C TYR A 155 -18.72 10.88 -1.35
N PRO A 156 -17.90 11.89 -1.00
CA PRO A 156 -16.98 11.78 0.12
C PRO A 156 -17.74 11.53 1.43
N VAL A 157 -17.14 10.78 2.34
CA VAL A 157 -17.69 10.60 3.69
C VAL A 157 -17.55 11.89 4.50
N VAL A 158 -18.62 12.30 5.17
CA VAL A 158 -18.69 13.54 5.97
C VAL A 158 -19.14 13.22 7.39
N GLY A 159 -18.70 14.02 8.37
CA GLY A 159 -19.03 13.83 9.78
C GLY A 159 -18.15 12.80 10.48
N VAL A 160 -16.95 12.53 9.96
CA VAL A 160 -15.97 11.64 10.57
C VAL A 160 -14.96 12.41 11.42
N SER A 161 -14.67 11.88 12.60
CA SER A 161 -13.61 12.38 13.47
C SER A 161 -12.24 11.85 13.04
N TRP A 162 -11.17 12.54 13.47
CA TRP A 162 -9.79 12.10 13.22
C TRP A 162 -9.52 10.68 13.72
N LYS A 163 -10.05 10.31 14.91
CA LYS A 163 -9.90 8.95 15.47
C LYS A 163 -10.59 7.89 14.61
N GLN A 164 -11.77 8.19 14.07
CA GLN A 164 -12.49 7.29 13.17
C GLN A 164 -11.73 7.12 11.84
N ALA A 165 -11.14 8.20 11.32
CA ALA A 165 -10.34 8.15 10.09
C ALA A 165 -9.02 7.35 10.26
N ASP A 166 -8.36 7.48 11.42
CA ASP A 166 -7.20 6.65 11.77
C ASP A 166 -7.57 5.16 11.89
N ALA A 167 -8.68 4.85 12.56
CA ALA A 167 -9.19 3.48 12.68
C ALA A 167 -9.55 2.87 11.31
N TYR A 168 -10.12 3.67 10.41
CA TYR A 168 -10.39 3.26 9.02
C TYR A 168 -9.10 2.96 8.26
N SER A 169 -8.06 3.79 8.40
CA SER A 169 -6.76 3.58 7.75
C SER A 169 -6.07 2.29 8.20
N LYS A 170 -6.14 1.99 9.50
CA LYS A 170 -5.66 0.71 10.06
C LYS A 170 -6.42 -0.49 9.51
N TRP A 171 -7.75 -0.41 9.48
CA TRP A 171 -8.58 -1.46 8.89
C TRP A 171 -8.27 -1.69 7.41
N ARG A 172 -8.13 -0.61 6.62
CA ARG A 172 -7.79 -0.70 5.19
C ARG A 172 -6.44 -1.40 5.00
N THR A 173 -5.46 -1.09 5.84
CA THR A 173 -4.15 -1.77 5.85
C THR A 173 -4.33 -3.27 5.96
N ASP A 174 -5.07 -3.72 6.98
CA ASP A 174 -5.27 -5.13 7.25
C ASP A 174 -6.02 -5.83 6.10
N ARG A 175 -7.03 -5.17 5.50
CA ARG A 175 -7.79 -5.76 4.39
C ARG A 175 -6.98 -5.84 3.09
N VAL A 176 -6.21 -4.81 2.77
CA VAL A 176 -5.35 -4.81 1.57
C VAL A 176 -4.27 -5.89 1.69
N ASN A 177 -3.61 -5.97 2.86
CA ASN A 177 -2.60 -7.00 3.12
C ASN A 177 -3.17 -8.42 3.11
N GLU A 178 -4.35 -8.63 3.71
CA GLU A 178 -5.08 -9.90 3.61
C GLU A 178 -5.37 -10.27 2.15
N GLY A 179 -5.85 -9.32 1.36
CA GLY A 179 -6.14 -9.50 -0.06
C GLY A 179 -4.90 -9.87 -0.88
N ILE A 180 -3.75 -9.26 -0.59
CA ILE A 180 -2.47 -9.58 -1.24
C ILE A 180 -2.05 -11.02 -0.89
N LEU A 181 -2.14 -11.42 0.38
CA LEU A 181 -1.80 -12.78 0.81
C LEU A 181 -2.71 -13.84 0.18
N ILE A 182 -4.01 -13.54 0.05
CA ILE A 182 -4.98 -14.41 -0.64
C ILE A 182 -4.65 -14.50 -2.14
N LYS A 183 -4.39 -13.37 -2.79
CA LYS A 183 -4.02 -13.29 -4.23
C LYS A 183 -2.76 -14.10 -4.52
N LYS A 184 -1.76 -14.06 -3.63
CA LYS A 184 -0.52 -14.86 -3.72
C LYS A 184 -0.71 -16.32 -3.32
N GLY A 185 -1.86 -16.69 -2.75
CA GLY A 185 -2.22 -18.07 -2.40
C GLY A 185 -1.55 -18.58 -1.12
N ILE A 186 -1.11 -17.67 -0.24
CA ILE A 186 -0.44 -17.97 1.03
C ILE A 186 -1.47 -18.30 2.11
N ILE A 187 -2.59 -17.58 2.12
CA ILE A 187 -3.73 -17.82 3.02
C ILE A 187 -4.98 -18.06 2.18
N THR A 188 -5.91 -18.87 2.69
CA THR A 188 -7.24 -18.99 2.09
C THR A 188 -8.21 -17.95 2.64
N PRO A 189 -9.17 -17.44 1.83
CA PRO A 189 -10.19 -16.53 2.33
C PRO A 189 -11.06 -17.22 3.38
N ASP A 190 -11.16 -16.63 4.57
CA ASP A 190 -12.02 -17.11 5.65
C ASP A 190 -13.19 -16.14 5.87
N ASN A 191 -14.39 -16.60 5.53
CA ASN A 191 -15.61 -15.82 5.71
C ASN A 191 -16.16 -15.89 7.15
N ALA A 192 -15.67 -16.82 7.98
CA ALA A 192 -16.13 -17.08 9.33
C ALA A 192 -15.33 -16.35 10.43
N GLN A 193 -14.36 -15.50 10.05
CA GLN A 193 -13.59 -14.67 10.98
C GLN A 193 -14.53 -13.88 11.91
N THR A 194 -14.48 -14.20 13.21
CA THR A 194 -15.29 -13.54 14.24
C THR A 194 -14.48 -13.38 15.52
N GLY A 195 -14.74 -12.29 16.25
CA GLY A 195 -14.18 -12.08 17.60
C GLY A 195 -12.68 -11.82 17.61
N GLU A 196 -11.92 -12.71 18.26
CA GLU A 196 -10.47 -12.56 18.51
C GLU A 196 -9.60 -13.09 17.36
N ASN A 197 -10.13 -14.00 16.53
CA ASN A 197 -9.42 -14.60 15.39
C ASN A 197 -9.62 -13.78 14.12
N VAL A 198 -9.30 -12.49 14.17
CA VAL A 198 -9.41 -11.57 13.05
C VAL A 198 -8.04 -11.33 12.46
N PHE A 199 -7.95 -11.36 11.13
CA PHE A 199 -6.69 -11.02 10.48
C PHE A 199 -6.31 -9.56 10.76
N THR A 200 -5.17 -9.36 11.40
CA THR A 200 -4.46 -8.08 11.45
C THR A 200 -3.02 -8.30 11.01
N THR A 201 -2.45 -7.31 10.32
CA THR A 201 -1.09 -7.40 9.78
C THR A 201 -0.08 -7.70 10.89
N GLU A 202 -0.23 -7.05 12.04
CA GLU A 202 0.64 -7.22 13.21
C GLU A 202 0.49 -8.61 13.85
N SER A 203 -0.74 -9.11 14.04
CA SER A 203 -0.95 -10.44 14.63
C SER A 203 -0.48 -11.57 13.69
N PHE A 204 -0.59 -11.36 12.38
CA PHE A 204 -0.09 -12.27 11.37
C PHE A 204 1.44 -12.36 11.40
N LEU A 205 2.13 -11.22 11.39
CA LEU A 205 3.59 -11.18 11.49
C LEU A 205 4.11 -11.72 12.83
N ALA A 206 3.39 -11.47 13.93
CA ALA A 206 3.69 -12.04 15.24
C ALA A 206 3.42 -13.56 15.33
N GLY A 207 2.74 -14.15 14.34
CA GLY A 207 2.38 -15.57 14.33
C GLY A 207 1.25 -15.94 15.29
N LEU A 208 0.47 -14.97 15.75
CA LEU A 208 -0.69 -15.18 16.62
C LEU A 208 -1.95 -15.55 15.82
N TYR A 209 -2.01 -15.13 14.55
CA TYR A 209 -3.10 -15.48 13.65
C TYR A 209 -2.94 -16.89 13.08
N GLN A 210 -3.88 -17.80 13.39
CA GLN A 210 -3.89 -19.19 12.93
C GLN A 210 -4.84 -19.37 11.73
N GLY A 211 -4.54 -18.69 10.63
CA GLY A 211 -5.28 -18.85 9.37
C GLY A 211 -5.05 -20.22 8.72
N THR A 212 -5.97 -20.64 7.85
CA THR A 212 -5.74 -21.82 7.01
C THR A 212 -4.72 -21.50 5.92
N GLU A 213 -3.65 -22.30 5.86
CA GLU A 213 -2.61 -22.16 4.84
C GLU A 213 -3.19 -22.39 3.44
N GLY A 214 -2.78 -21.52 2.52
CA GLY A 214 -3.20 -21.54 1.12
C GLY A 214 -2.49 -22.60 0.29
N LYS A 215 -2.75 -22.57 -1.03
CA LYS A 215 -2.23 -23.56 -1.98
C LYS A 215 -0.71 -23.44 -2.20
N ASN A 216 -0.14 -22.26 -1.98
CA ASN A 216 1.26 -21.95 -2.23
C ASN A 216 1.90 -21.35 -0.95
N PRO A 217 2.15 -22.16 0.09
CA PRO A 217 2.92 -21.68 1.23
C PRO A 217 4.35 -21.36 0.77
N LEU A 218 4.93 -20.30 1.31
CA LEU A 218 6.34 -19.98 1.11
C LEU A 218 7.19 -21.14 1.64
N LYS A 219 8.35 -21.36 1.03
CA LYS A 219 9.26 -22.43 1.43
C LYS A 219 10.62 -21.86 1.78
N ASP A 220 11.24 -22.41 2.82
CA ASP A 220 12.65 -22.18 3.13
C ASP A 220 13.55 -22.87 2.08
N ALA A 221 14.84 -22.55 2.09
CA ALA A 221 15.88 -23.19 1.26
C ALA A 221 15.87 -24.73 1.40
N ALA A 222 15.47 -25.23 2.57
CA ALA A 222 15.34 -26.65 2.87
C ALA A 222 14.04 -27.30 2.33
N GLY A 223 13.14 -26.52 1.70
CA GLY A 223 11.86 -26.97 1.17
C GLY A 223 10.71 -27.09 2.18
N THR A 224 10.96 -26.78 3.45
CA THR A 224 9.94 -26.72 4.52
C THR A 224 9.06 -25.47 4.36
N GLY A 225 7.77 -25.59 4.66
CA GLY A 225 6.86 -24.44 4.67
C GLY A 225 7.28 -23.41 5.72
N ARG A 226 7.41 -22.14 5.32
CA ARG A 226 7.79 -21.03 6.18
C ARG A 226 6.69 -19.98 6.27
N ARG A 227 6.65 -19.29 7.41
CA ARG A 227 5.77 -18.13 7.57
C ARG A 227 6.29 -16.93 6.77
N VAL A 228 5.36 -16.09 6.34
CA VAL A 228 5.71 -14.79 5.75
C VAL A 228 6.38 -13.93 6.81
N ARG A 229 7.48 -13.30 6.42
CA ARG A 229 8.16 -12.29 7.22
C ARG A 229 8.06 -10.93 6.54
N TRP A 230 8.41 -9.87 7.26
CA TRP A 230 8.38 -8.52 6.69
C TRP A 230 9.39 -8.36 5.56
N GLU A 231 10.53 -9.04 5.67
CA GLU A 231 11.64 -8.99 4.70
C GLU A 231 11.27 -9.59 3.33
N ASP A 232 10.19 -10.37 3.25
CA ASP A 232 9.73 -10.96 1.99
C ASP A 232 9.09 -9.91 1.05
N GLY A 233 8.88 -8.68 1.53
CA GLY A 233 8.33 -7.57 0.72
C GLY A 233 6.89 -7.79 0.26
N LEU A 234 6.20 -8.83 0.73
CA LEU A 234 4.87 -9.16 0.22
C LEU A 234 3.78 -8.22 0.72
N LEU A 235 3.99 -7.61 1.89
CA LEU A 235 3.00 -6.77 2.58
C LEU A 235 3.30 -5.30 2.33
N LEU A 236 2.24 -4.49 2.28
CA LEU A 236 2.36 -3.04 2.19
C LEU A 236 2.49 -2.41 3.57
N PRO A 237 3.17 -1.25 3.67
CA PRO A 237 3.23 -0.46 4.89
C PRO A 237 1.84 0.06 5.29
N ASN A 238 1.70 0.39 6.58
CA ASN A 238 0.43 0.85 7.13
C ASN A 238 -0.02 2.16 6.50
N TYR A 239 -1.30 2.22 6.11
CA TYR A 239 -1.95 3.47 5.75
C TYR A 239 -2.08 4.35 6.98
N ARG A 240 -1.83 5.65 6.79
CA ARG A 240 -2.00 6.67 7.82
C ARG A 240 -2.54 7.94 7.19
N LEU A 241 -3.07 8.81 8.05
CA LEU A 241 -3.43 10.15 7.64
C LEU A 241 -2.17 10.95 7.26
N PRO A 242 -2.23 11.76 6.19
CA PRO A 242 -1.12 12.61 5.80
C PRO A 242 -0.89 13.70 6.85
N THR A 243 0.35 14.12 6.97
CA THR A 243 0.69 15.34 7.71
C THR A 243 0.20 16.57 6.94
N GLU A 244 0.09 17.72 7.61
CA GLU A 244 -0.27 18.99 6.96
C GLU A 244 0.65 19.30 5.77
N ALA A 245 1.95 19.07 5.92
CA ALA A 245 2.93 19.33 4.88
C ALA A 245 2.78 18.38 3.68
N GLU A 246 2.54 17.08 3.91
CA GLU A 246 2.26 16.11 2.85
C GLU A 246 0.97 16.45 2.10
N TRP A 247 -0.05 16.91 2.82
CA TRP A 247 -1.34 17.29 2.23
C TRP A 247 -1.25 18.58 1.41
N GLU A 248 -0.63 19.64 1.94
CA GLU A 248 -0.39 20.88 1.19
C GLU A 248 0.47 20.60 -0.05
N TYR A 249 1.53 19.79 0.09
CA TYR A 249 2.40 19.41 -1.01
C TYR A 249 1.64 18.70 -2.14
N ALA A 250 0.80 17.72 -1.79
CA ALA A 250 -0.01 17.00 -2.77
C ALA A 250 -1.08 17.90 -3.42
N ALA A 251 -1.71 18.79 -2.64
CA ALA A 251 -2.74 19.71 -3.12
C ALA A 251 -2.20 20.75 -4.11
N LEU A 252 -0.91 21.08 -4.06
CA LEU A 252 -0.30 22.03 -4.99
C LEU A 252 -0.24 21.52 -6.45
N GLY A 253 -0.58 20.25 -6.72
CA GLY A 253 -0.82 19.75 -8.09
C GLY A 253 0.35 19.97 -9.03
N LEU A 254 1.54 19.54 -8.58
CA LEU A 254 2.84 19.97 -9.11
C LEU A 254 3.33 19.20 -10.33
N VAL A 255 2.50 18.32 -10.91
CA VAL A 255 2.86 17.56 -12.10
C VAL A 255 3.22 18.54 -13.23
N GLY A 256 4.52 18.60 -13.56
CA GLY A 256 5.08 19.43 -14.63
C GLY A 256 5.75 20.76 -14.22
N ASN A 257 5.75 21.16 -12.95
CA ASN A 257 6.33 22.45 -12.50
C ASN A 257 7.63 22.30 -11.68
N THR A 258 8.17 21.09 -11.57
CA THR A 258 9.44 20.83 -10.87
C THR A 258 10.61 20.98 -11.84
N GLU A 259 11.46 22.00 -11.65
CA GLU A 259 12.77 22.09 -12.30
C GLU A 259 13.82 21.54 -11.33
N ASP A 260 14.53 20.47 -11.72
CA ASP A 260 15.60 19.85 -10.90
C ASP A 260 15.20 19.60 -9.43
N GLU A 261 14.01 19.04 -9.21
CA GLU A 261 13.43 18.74 -7.87
C GLU A 261 13.08 19.98 -7.01
N LEU A 262 13.28 21.19 -7.56
CA LEU A 262 12.96 22.46 -6.93
C LEU A 262 11.65 23.03 -7.50
N LEU A 263 10.80 23.50 -6.59
CA LEU A 263 9.58 24.22 -6.95
C LEU A 263 9.83 25.72 -6.86
N THR A 264 10.13 26.33 -8.00
CA THR A 264 10.36 27.77 -8.14
C THR A 264 9.04 28.53 -8.26
N ASP A 265 8.12 28.05 -9.10
CA ASP A 265 6.86 28.74 -9.41
C ASP A 265 5.61 27.94 -8.99
N ARG A 266 4.75 28.60 -8.20
CA ARG A 266 3.45 28.06 -7.77
C ARG A 266 2.37 28.33 -8.83
N LYS A 267 1.49 27.36 -9.08
CA LYS A 267 0.25 27.63 -9.83
C LYS A 267 -0.70 28.45 -8.97
N LEU A 268 -1.16 29.59 -9.49
CA LEU A 268 -2.20 30.40 -8.82
C LEU A 268 -3.59 29.77 -8.97
N TYR A 269 -3.80 29.00 -10.04
CA TYR A 269 -5.05 28.33 -10.35
C TYR A 269 -4.85 26.83 -10.61
N PRO A 270 -5.85 25.98 -10.29
CA PRO A 270 -5.79 24.53 -10.55
C PRO A 270 -5.74 24.13 -12.03
N TRP A 271 -6.02 25.05 -12.94
CA TRP A 271 -5.97 24.87 -14.39
C TRP A 271 -5.00 25.89 -15.02
N ASN A 272 -4.48 25.55 -16.20
CA ASN A 272 -3.61 26.42 -17.01
C ASN A 272 -4.33 27.71 -17.43
#